data_AF-A0A761TUU4-F1
#
_entry.id   AF-A0A761TUU4-F1
#
_cell.length_a   1.000
_cell.length_b   1.000
_cell.length_c   1.000
_cell.angle_alpha   90.00
_cell.angle_beta   90.00
_cell.angle_gamma   90.00
#
_symmetry.space_group_name_H-M   'P 1'
#
loop_
_entity.id
_entity.type
_entity.pdbx_description
1 polymer ?
#
loop_
_entity_poly.entity_id
_entity_poly.type
_entity_poly.pdbx_seq_one_letter_code
_entity_poly.pdbx_strand_id
1 'polypeptide(L)'
;GDSAADGTISNKLRSVTINVVNESGKPTDELNGTNDANTPVVGGTLEAVLECAATAAAECEVSNYNFTWQMADAGTPDKFTDLNNTNAEKHKYIIKGTEQNKLFRVHVTPKTTKATPENKRAIRR
;
A
#
# COMPACT_ATOMS: atom_id res chain seq x y z
N GLY A 1 -3.40 11.77 12.13
CA GLY A 1 -4.71 12.42 12.20
C GLY A 1 -5.04 12.69 13.65
N ASP A 2 -5.41 13.93 13.96
CA ASP A 2 -5.53 14.52 15.30
C ASP A 2 -6.67 13.96 16.16
N SER A 3 -6.56 12.71 16.63
CA SER A 3 -7.52 12.16 17.60
C SER A 3 -6.86 11.26 18.65
N ALA A 4 -5.66 11.62 19.10
CA ALA A 4 -5.00 10.95 20.21
C ALA A 4 -5.44 11.57 21.55
N ALA A 5 -6.12 10.78 22.39
CA ALA A 5 -6.63 11.20 23.70
C ALA A 5 -5.53 11.46 24.76
N ASP A 6 -4.28 11.16 24.44
CA ASP A 6 -3.09 11.22 25.30
C ASP A 6 -1.93 12.03 24.71
N GLY A 7 -2.12 12.69 23.55
CA GLY A 7 -1.06 13.43 22.86
C GLY A 7 -0.05 12.55 22.09
N THR A 8 -0.23 11.24 22.05
CA THR A 8 0.67 10.34 21.30
C THR A 8 0.25 10.28 19.82
N ILE A 9 1.00 10.94 18.93
CA ILE A 9 0.79 10.76 17.47
C ILE A 9 1.23 9.34 17.08
N SER A 10 0.25 8.46 16.88
CA SER A 10 0.42 7.05 16.52
C SER A 10 0.53 6.79 15.02
N ASN A 11 0.51 7.82 14.17
CA ASN A 11 0.79 7.63 12.75
C ASN A 11 2.31 7.58 12.53
N LYS A 12 2.87 6.41 12.83
CA LYS A 12 4.32 6.14 12.80
C LYS A 12 4.84 5.87 11.39
N LEU A 13 3.93 5.64 10.44
CA LEU A 13 4.21 5.53 9.01
C LEU A 13 4.69 6.87 8.48
N ARG A 14 5.93 6.90 7.98
CA ARG A 14 6.59 8.08 7.41
C ARG A 14 6.39 8.16 5.91
N SER A 15 6.56 7.04 5.23
CA SER A 15 6.47 6.97 3.78
C SER A 15 5.87 5.63 3.35
N VAL A 16 5.30 5.64 2.15
CA VAL A 16 4.92 4.43 1.42
C VAL A 16 5.61 4.52 0.08
N THR A 17 6.33 3.48 -0.27
CA THR A 17 6.97 3.34 -1.58
C THR A 17 6.42 2.12 -2.30
N ILE A 18 6.46 2.15 -3.63
CA ILE A 18 6.10 1.00 -4.44
C ILE A 18 7.40 0.40 -4.97
N ASN A 19 7.67 -0.83 -4.57
CA ASN A 19 8.71 -1.65 -5.17
C ASN A 19 8.13 -2.38 -6.39
N VAL A 20 8.87 -2.38 -7.50
CA VAL A 20 8.45 -3.01 -8.76
C VAL A 20 9.27 -4.27 -8.98
N VAL A 21 8.60 -5.42 -8.95
CA VAL A 21 9.19 -6.75 -9.07
C VAL A 21 8.77 -7.37 -10.39
N ASN A 22 9.64 -7.20 -11.39
CA ASN A 22 9.40 -7.63 -12.77
C ASN A 22 9.93 -9.05 -13.03
N GLU A 23 9.37 -10.04 -12.33
CA GLU A 23 9.79 -11.46 -12.43
C GLU A 23 9.48 -12.08 -13.80
N SER A 24 8.37 -11.69 -14.43
CA SER A 24 7.85 -12.30 -15.66
C SER A 24 8.41 -11.71 -16.95
N GLY A 25 9.23 -10.65 -16.87
CA GLY A 25 9.77 -9.97 -18.04
C GLY A 25 10.30 -8.58 -17.67
N LYS A 26 11.29 -8.10 -18.43
CA LYS A 26 11.86 -6.77 -18.22
C LYS A 26 11.18 -5.74 -19.14
N PRO A 27 11.05 -4.48 -18.71
CA PRO A 27 10.60 -3.41 -19.59
C PRO A 27 11.58 -3.26 -20.76
N THR A 28 11.05 -2.93 -21.93
CA THR A 28 11.83 -2.71 -23.14
C THR A 28 11.43 -1.40 -23.82
N ASP A 29 12.36 -0.76 -24.53
CA ASP A 29 12.04 0.46 -25.30
C ASP A 29 10.90 0.23 -26.31
N GLU A 30 10.82 -0.94 -26.93
CA GLU A 30 9.80 -1.27 -27.93
C GLU A 30 8.38 -1.36 -27.33
N LEU A 31 8.24 -1.97 -26.14
CA LEU A 31 6.94 -2.21 -25.52
C LEU A 31 6.54 -1.11 -24.54
N ASN A 32 7.52 -0.54 -23.84
CA ASN A 32 7.34 0.39 -22.72
C ASN A 32 7.83 1.80 -23.02
N GLY A 33 8.60 2.00 -24.10
CA GLY A 33 9.28 3.28 -24.36
C GLY A 33 10.46 3.56 -23.43
N THR A 34 10.86 2.57 -22.61
CA THR A 34 12.00 2.67 -21.68
C THR A 34 12.51 1.27 -21.29
N ASN A 35 13.79 1.17 -20.95
CA ASN A 35 14.40 0.00 -20.31
C ASN A 35 14.59 0.17 -18.79
N ASP A 36 14.00 1.20 -18.17
CA ASP A 36 14.11 1.42 -16.72
C ASP A 36 13.46 0.26 -15.96
N ALA A 37 14.27 -0.45 -15.16
CA ALA A 37 13.85 -1.62 -14.40
C ALA A 37 12.69 -1.36 -13.41
N ASN A 38 12.49 -0.11 -12.99
CA ASN A 38 11.38 0.29 -12.12
C ASN A 38 10.08 0.54 -12.89
N THR A 39 10.06 0.33 -14.21
CA THR A 39 8.84 0.46 -15.01
C THR A 39 7.95 -0.76 -14.76
N PRO A 40 6.70 -0.58 -14.29
CA PRO A 40 5.74 -1.67 -14.13
C PRO A 40 5.45 -2.37 -15.46
N VAL A 41 5.57 -3.70 -15.51
CA VAL A 41 5.17 -4.51 -16.69
C VAL A 41 4.11 -5.55 -16.33
N VAL A 42 3.31 -5.94 -17.32
CA VAL A 42 2.34 -7.03 -17.18
C VAL A 42 3.01 -8.30 -16.66
N GLY A 43 2.35 -8.96 -15.69
CA GLY A 43 2.87 -10.15 -15.01
C GLY A 43 3.93 -9.84 -13.95
N GLY A 44 4.36 -8.58 -13.81
CA GLY A 44 5.13 -8.10 -12.68
C GLY A 44 4.26 -7.88 -11.44
N THR A 45 4.92 -7.81 -10.28
CA THR A 45 4.30 -7.54 -8.99
C THR A 45 4.71 -6.16 -8.49
N LEU A 46 3.73 -5.37 -8.08
CA LEU A 46 3.92 -4.15 -7.30
C LEU A 46 3.79 -4.50 -5.82
N GLU A 47 4.71 -4.03 -5.00
CA GLU A 47 4.72 -4.24 -3.56
C GLU A 47 4.77 -2.89 -2.83
N ALA A 48 3.81 -2.66 -1.95
CA ALA A 48 3.79 -1.49 -1.09
C ALA A 48 4.74 -1.71 0.10
N VAL A 49 5.84 -0.96 0.12
CA VAL A 49 6.82 -0.99 1.20
C VAL A 49 6.55 0.17 2.14
N LEU A 50 6.29 -0.17 3.40
CA LEU A 50 6.00 0.79 4.46
C LEU A 50 7.30 1.19 5.17
N GLU A 51 7.54 2.49 5.31
CA GLU A 51 8.65 3.00 6.10
C GLU A 51 8.10 3.72 7.33
N CYS A 52 8.49 3.26 8.53
CA CYS A 52 8.09 3.87 9.78
C CYS A 52 9.27 4.46 10.56
N ALA A 53 8.97 5.23 11.60
CA ALA A 53 10.00 5.66 12.55
C ALA A 53 10.73 4.45 13.17
N ALA A 54 12.04 4.55 13.35
CA ALA A 54 12.87 3.47 13.89
C ALA A 54 12.40 2.97 15.27
N THR A 55 11.75 3.82 16.06
CA THR A 55 11.19 3.50 17.37
C THR A 55 9.83 2.78 17.32
N ALA A 56 9.36 2.44 16.12
CA ALA A 56 7.98 2.05 15.83
C ALA A 56 7.88 0.89 14.82
N ALA A 57 8.90 0.03 14.75
CA ALA A 57 8.97 -1.04 13.75
C ALA A 57 7.76 -2.00 13.81
N ALA A 58 7.34 -2.41 15.01
CA ALA A 58 6.19 -3.30 15.21
C ALA A 58 4.85 -2.67 14.78
N GLU A 59 4.77 -1.35 14.75
CA GLU A 59 3.58 -0.63 14.30
C GLU A 59 3.52 -0.58 12.77
N CYS A 60 4.65 -0.82 12.08
CA CYS A 60 4.79 -0.84 10.62
C CYS A 60 4.45 -2.17 9.95
N GLU A 61 4.07 -3.19 10.74
CA GLU A 61 3.62 -4.47 10.21
C GLU A 61 2.52 -4.24 9.17
N VAL A 62 2.70 -4.75 7.94
CA VAL A 62 1.72 -4.59 6.84
C VAL A 62 0.34 -5.11 7.25
N SER A 63 0.28 -6.05 8.19
CA SER A 63 -0.96 -6.58 8.76
C SER A 63 -1.80 -5.51 9.47
N ASN A 64 -1.21 -4.42 9.94
CA ASN A 64 -1.87 -3.29 10.60
C ASN A 64 -2.50 -2.29 9.62
N TYR A 65 -2.36 -2.47 8.30
CA TYR A 65 -2.81 -1.50 7.31
C TYR A 65 -3.75 -2.11 6.28
N ASN A 66 -4.65 -1.30 5.75
CA ASN A 66 -5.43 -1.58 4.56
C ASN A 66 -4.77 -0.93 3.36
N PHE A 67 -4.82 -1.60 2.21
CA PHE A 67 -4.20 -1.18 0.96
C PHE A 67 -5.25 -1.13 -0.14
N THR A 68 -5.39 0.03 -0.78
CA THR A 68 -6.24 0.23 -1.96
C THR A 68 -5.36 0.61 -3.13
N TRP A 69 -5.21 -0.32 -4.07
CA TRP A 69 -4.46 -0.08 -5.31
C TRP A 69 -5.34 0.65 -6.32
N GLN A 70 -4.73 1.57 -7.05
CA GLN A 70 -5.41 2.33 -8.08
C GLN A 70 -4.53 2.43 -9.32
N MET A 71 -5.16 2.56 -10.48
CA MET A 71 -4.48 2.81 -11.75
C MET A 71 -5.03 4.03 -12.47
N ALA A 72 -4.20 4.65 -13.31
CA ALA A 72 -4.60 5.67 -14.26
C ALA A 72 -3.97 5.44 -15.63
N ASP A 73 -4.63 5.91 -16.68
CA ASP A 73 -4.02 6.00 -18.00
C ASP A 73 -2.90 7.06 -18.00
N ALA A 74 -1.78 6.77 -18.66
CA ALA A 74 -0.68 7.74 -18.79
C ALA A 74 -1.10 9.05 -19.47
N GLY A 75 -2.10 9.00 -20.36
CA GLY A 75 -2.67 10.18 -21.01
C GLY A 75 -3.62 11.00 -20.12
N THR A 76 -4.08 10.46 -18.99
CA THR A 76 -4.92 11.16 -18.00
C THR A 76 -4.43 10.85 -16.59
N PRO A 77 -3.24 11.35 -16.21
CA PRO A 77 -2.55 10.93 -15.00
C PRO A 77 -3.30 11.27 -13.70
N ASP A 78 -4.29 12.15 -13.74
CA ASP A 78 -5.06 12.56 -12.56
C ASP A 78 -6.33 11.71 -12.31
N LYS A 79 -6.68 10.81 -13.24
CA LYS A 79 -7.92 10.01 -13.20
C LYS A 79 -7.67 8.59 -12.74
N PHE A 80 -7.36 8.44 -11.46
CA PHE A 80 -7.18 7.12 -10.85
C PHE A 80 -8.50 6.40 -10.60
N THR A 81 -8.53 5.11 -10.90
CA THR A 81 -9.63 4.20 -10.62
C THR A 81 -9.18 3.07 -9.71
N ASP A 82 -10.09 2.62 -8.82
CA ASP A 82 -9.82 1.53 -7.89
C ASP A 82 -9.61 0.21 -8.63
N LEU A 83 -8.53 -0.48 -8.27
CA LEU A 83 -8.24 -1.82 -8.76
C LEU A 83 -8.86 -2.85 -7.82
N ASN A 84 -9.57 -3.83 -8.40
CA ASN A 84 -9.98 -5.02 -7.66
C ASN A 84 -8.77 -5.93 -7.42
N ASN A 85 -8.13 -5.78 -6.25
CA ASN A 85 -6.98 -6.57 -5.84
C ASN A 85 -7.39 -7.91 -5.22
N THR A 86 -7.26 -8.98 -6.00
CA THR A 86 -7.55 -10.36 -5.59
C THR A 86 -6.34 -11.10 -5.00
N ASN A 87 -5.17 -10.46 -4.88
CA ASN A 87 -4.01 -11.08 -4.24
C ASN A 87 -4.33 -11.43 -2.77
N ALA A 88 -3.76 -12.54 -2.28
CA ALA A 88 -3.87 -12.94 -0.87
C ALA A 88 -3.15 -11.92 0.04
N GLU A 89 -1.99 -11.44 -0.40
CA GLU A 89 -1.21 -10.39 0.24
C GLU A 89 -1.67 -9.02 -0.28
N LYS A 90 -2.52 -8.32 0.48
CA LYS A 90 -3.14 -7.06 0.01
C LYS A 90 -2.17 -5.91 -0.24
N HIS A 91 -0.99 -5.95 0.38
CA HIS A 91 0.10 -5.02 0.13
C HIS A 91 0.84 -5.30 -1.19
N LYS A 92 0.47 -6.36 -1.93
CA LYS A 92 0.98 -6.69 -3.25
C LYS A 92 -0.12 -6.62 -4.31
N TYR A 93 0.26 -6.33 -5.55
CA TYR A 93 -0.62 -6.29 -6.70
C TYR A 93 0.07 -6.87 -7.93
N ILE A 94 -0.60 -7.78 -8.65
CA ILE A 94 -0.08 -8.37 -9.89
C ILE A 94 -0.68 -7.60 -11.06
N ILE A 95 0.17 -7.05 -11.93
CA ILE A 95 -0.24 -6.25 -13.08
C ILE A 95 -0.85 -7.16 -14.14
N LYS A 96 -2.10 -6.89 -14.52
CA LYS A 96 -2.87 -7.72 -15.47
C LYS A 96 -2.62 -7.29 -16.90
N GLY A 97 -2.87 -8.20 -17.85
CA GLY A 97 -2.58 -7.99 -19.29
C GLY A 97 -3.08 -6.67 -19.89
N THR A 98 -4.22 -6.15 -19.42
CA THR A 98 -4.81 -4.89 -19.91
C THR A 98 -4.21 -3.62 -19.28
N GLU A 99 -3.27 -3.78 -18.35
CA GLU A 99 -2.74 -2.71 -17.49
C GLU A 99 -1.29 -2.34 -17.84
N GLN A 100 -0.81 -2.76 -19.01
CA GLN A 100 0.48 -2.34 -19.56
C GLN A 100 0.53 -0.81 -19.71
N ASN A 101 1.68 -0.21 -19.37
CA ASN A 101 1.95 1.22 -19.53
C ASN A 101 0.94 2.14 -18.80
N LYS A 102 0.35 1.65 -17.70
CA LYS A 102 -0.49 2.45 -16.79
C LYS A 102 0.35 3.01 -15.65
N LEU A 103 -0.18 4.06 -15.03
CA LEU A 103 0.32 4.59 -13.77
C LEU A 103 -0.35 3.86 -12.61
N PHE A 104 0.41 3.59 -11.55
CA PHE A 104 -0.09 2.90 -10.37
C PHE A 104 0.17 3.74 -9.12
N ARG A 105 -0.77 3.67 -8.18
CA ARG A 105 -0.56 4.18 -6.82
C ARG A 105 -1.27 3.28 -5.82
N VAL A 106 -0.88 3.42 -4.56
CA VAL A 106 -1.49 2.70 -3.45
C VAL A 106 -1.88 3.69 -2.35
N HIS A 107 -3.11 3.58 -1.87
CA HIS A 107 -3.55 4.25 -0.66
C HIS A 107 -3.42 3.28 0.51
N VAL A 108 -2.71 3.72 1.55
CA VAL A 108 -2.48 2.95 2.77
C VAL A 108 -3.18 3.63 3.92
N THR A 109 -4.00 2.90 4.66
CA THR A 109 -4.72 3.41 5.83
C THR A 109 -4.52 2.48 7.03
N PRO A 110 -4.23 2.99 8.23
CA PRO A 110 -4.15 2.15 9.42
C PRO A 110 -5.49 1.44 9.67
N LYS A 111 -5.44 0.17 10.06
CA LYS A 111 -6.59 -0.55 10.59
C LYS A 111 -6.89 -0.01 11.98
N THR A 112 -8.17 0.21 12.27
CA THR A 112 -8.61 0.64 13.60
C THR A 112 -8.63 -0.56 14.54
N THR A 113 -7.58 -0.75 15.33
CA THR A 113 -7.62 -1.64 16.50
C THR A 113 -8.28 -0.90 17.66
N LYS A 114 -9.61 -0.83 17.69
CA LYS A 114 -10.30 -0.41 18.92
C LYS A 114 -10.09 -1.52 19.96
N ALA A 115 -9.18 -1.32 20.90
CA ALA A 115 -9.22 -2.07 22.16
C ALA A 115 -10.48 -1.61 22.91
N THR A 116 -11.50 -2.46 22.98
CA THR A 116 -12.61 -2.25 23.91
C THR A 116 -12.01 -2.25 25.33
N PRO A 117 -12.12 -1.16 26.11
CA PRO A 117 -11.71 -1.23 27.51
C PRO A 117 -12.60 -2.26 28.20
N GLU A 118 -12.02 -3.32 28.76
CA GLU A 118 -12.74 -4.19 29.68
C GLU A 118 -13.21 -3.31 30.84
N ASN A 119 -14.49 -3.00 30.85
CA ASN A 119 -15.13 -2.30 31.93
C ASN A 119 -15.19 -3.26 33.12
N LYS A 120 -14.09 -3.37 33.87
CA LYS A 120 -14.05 -4.08 35.15
C LYS A 120 -14.98 -3.35 36.12
N ARG A 121 -16.26 -3.72 36.09
CA ARG A 121 -17.24 -3.36 37.11
C ARG A 121 -16.66 -3.76 38.47
N ALA A 122 -16.26 -2.75 39.24
CA ALA A 122 -15.85 -2.93 40.63
C ALA A 122 -17.02 -3.57 41.40
N ILE A 123 -16.79 -4.77 41.93
CA ILE A 123 -17.67 -5.40 42.90
C ILE A 123 -17.53 -4.58 44.19
N ARG A 124 -18.57 -3.80 44.55
CA ARG A 124 -18.68 -3.26 45.91
C ARG A 124 -19.33 -4.32 46.78
N ARG A 125 -18.57 -4.81 47.77
CA ARG A 125 -19.05 -5.52 48.94
C ARG A 125 -19.70 -4.55 49.92
#